data_AF-A0A7S1GHY4-F1
#
_entry.id   AF-A0A7S1GHY4-F1
#
_cell.length_a   1.000
_cell.length_b   1.000
_cell.length_c   1.000
_cell.angle_alpha   90.00
_cell.angle_beta   90.00
_cell.angle_gamma   90.00
#
_symmetry.space_group_name_H-M   'P 1'
#
loop_
_entity.id
_entity.type
_entity.pdbx_description
1 polymer ?
#
loop_
_entity_poly.entity_id
_entity_poly.type
_entity_poly.pdbx_seq_one_letter_code
_entity_poly.pdbx_strand_id
1 'polypeptide(L)'
;WVVGAQKDDGSFVQKVAVPDNVLDEDFYVRYYQGEATYALTKLYQATQNTNNKKTKDGTVSSSSPTVDEATRESWLTVAESAADFIVARDSELSDDELPVDHWLMYGVAELIHLQRITPSSSSSLKLLQHALRLV
;
A
#
# COMPACT_ATOMS: atom_id res chain seq x y z
N TRP A 1 -2.15 -8.52 10.07
CA TRP A 1 -3.52 -8.00 10.29
C TRP A 1 -3.96 -7.13 9.12
N VAL A 2 -3.24 -6.05 8.77
CA VAL A 2 -3.64 -5.15 7.65
C VAL A 2 -3.91 -5.87 6.32
N VAL A 3 -3.08 -6.86 5.93
CA VAL A 3 -3.31 -7.70 4.73
C VAL A 3 -4.66 -8.40 4.78
N GLY A 4 -5.04 -8.97 5.93
CA GLY A 4 -6.31 -9.67 6.10
C GLY A 4 -7.50 -8.73 6.37
N ALA A 5 -7.27 -7.42 6.45
CA ALA A 5 -8.30 -6.41 6.63
C ALA A 5 -8.68 -5.72 5.31
N GLN A 6 -7.99 -6.01 4.19
CA GLN A 6 -8.35 -5.47 2.88
C GLN A 6 -9.53 -6.24 2.29
N LYS A 7 -10.50 -5.51 1.75
CA LYS A 7 -11.62 -6.05 0.97
C LYS A 7 -11.18 -6.31 -0.47
N ASP A 8 -12.00 -7.07 -1.21
CA ASP A 8 -11.69 -7.42 -2.62
C ASP A 8 -11.59 -6.20 -3.55
N ASP A 9 -12.20 -5.07 -3.20
CA ASP A 9 -12.12 -3.82 -3.97
C ASP A 9 -10.86 -2.99 -3.69
N GLY A 10 -10.04 -3.40 -2.71
CA GLY A 10 -8.82 -2.68 -2.30
C GLY A 10 -9.03 -1.70 -1.15
N SER A 11 -10.26 -1.44 -0.74
CA SER A 11 -10.55 -0.70 0.50
C SER A 11 -10.28 -1.55 1.74
N PHE A 12 -10.24 -0.94 2.92
CA PHE A 12 -10.00 -1.66 4.19
C PHE A 12 -11.25 -1.74 5.03
N VAL A 13 -11.34 -2.77 5.86
CA VAL A 13 -12.23 -2.83 7.01
C VAL A 13 -11.68 -1.90 8.10
N GLN A 14 -12.46 -0.90 8.49
CA GLN A 14 -11.92 0.21 9.28
C GLN A 14 -12.51 0.32 10.68
N LYS A 15 -13.69 -0.25 10.90
CA LYS A 15 -14.38 -0.17 12.17
C LYS A 15 -15.28 -1.37 12.37
N VAL A 16 -15.27 -1.86 13.61
CA VAL A 16 -16.16 -2.92 14.09
C VAL A 16 -17.12 -2.28 15.08
N ALA A 17 -18.42 -2.39 14.81
CA ALA A 17 -19.47 -1.95 15.72
C ALA A 17 -19.53 -2.88 16.94
N VAL A 18 -19.56 -2.27 18.13
CA VAL A 18 -19.68 -2.96 19.42
C VAL A 18 -21.12 -2.76 19.92
N PRO A 19 -21.80 -3.78 20.48
CA PRO A 19 -21.26 -5.07 20.97
C PRO A 19 -21.24 -6.22 19.95
N ASP A 20 -21.93 -6.09 18.83
CA ASP A 20 -22.22 -7.24 17.96
C ASP A 20 -21.03 -7.70 17.10
N ASN A 21 -19.91 -6.97 17.15
CA ASN A 21 -18.69 -7.20 16.37
C ASN A 21 -18.94 -7.25 14.85
N VAL A 22 -19.94 -6.49 14.38
CA VAL A 22 -20.28 -6.38 12.96
C VAL A 22 -19.42 -5.30 12.33
N LEU A 23 -18.99 -5.50 11.08
CA LEU A 23 -18.26 -4.47 10.35
C LEU A 23 -19.17 -3.26 10.09
N ASP A 24 -18.67 -2.07 10.38
CA ASP A 24 -19.32 -0.82 10.00
C ASP A 24 -18.96 -0.54 8.54
N GLU A 25 -19.75 -1.12 7.63
CA GLU A 25 -19.51 -1.06 6.19
C GLU A 25 -19.66 0.36 5.62
N ASP A 26 -20.37 1.24 6.32
CA ASP A 26 -20.59 2.63 5.95
C ASP A 26 -19.47 3.56 6.46
N PHE A 27 -18.66 3.10 7.41
CA PHE A 27 -17.55 3.89 7.94
C PHE A 27 -16.33 3.85 7.03
N TYR A 28 -16.06 4.99 6.40
CA TYR A 28 -14.96 5.17 5.47
C TYR A 28 -14.07 6.35 5.84
N VAL A 29 -12.79 6.06 6.08
CA VAL A 29 -11.68 6.99 6.27
C VAL A 29 -10.87 7.00 4.99
N ARG A 30 -10.76 8.21 4.43
CA ARG A 30 -10.23 8.46 3.08
C ARG A 30 -8.73 8.23 2.93
N TYR A 31 -7.97 8.36 4.02
CA TYR A 31 -6.50 8.45 4.01
C TYR A 31 -5.76 7.14 4.35
N TYR A 32 -6.44 6.14 4.91
CA TYR A 32 -5.77 4.92 5.38
C TYR A 32 -5.21 4.08 4.24
N GLN A 33 -5.80 4.16 3.05
CA GLN A 33 -5.28 3.48 1.87
C GLN A 33 -3.92 4.05 1.46
N GLY A 34 -3.75 5.38 1.41
CA GLY A 34 -2.47 6.02 1.13
C GLY A 34 -1.40 5.66 2.16
N GLU A 35 -1.75 5.69 3.45
CA GLU A 35 -0.87 5.26 4.54
C GLU A 35 -0.48 3.79 4.42
N ALA A 36 -1.43 2.90 4.12
CA ALA A 36 -1.17 1.48 3.94
C ALA A 36 -0.26 1.23 2.73
N THR A 37 -0.51 1.89 1.60
CA THR A 37 0.34 1.82 0.40
C THR A 37 1.79 2.19 0.75
N TYR A 38 2.00 3.31 1.42
CA TYR A 38 3.35 3.73 1.81
C TYR A 38 3.97 2.79 2.85
N ALA A 39 3.27 2.50 3.95
CA ALA A 39 3.82 1.69 5.03
C ALA A 39 4.22 0.28 4.57
N LEU A 40 3.41 -0.36 3.71
CA LEU A 40 3.67 -1.71 3.23
C LEU A 40 4.85 -1.78 2.25
N THR A 41 5.03 -0.77 1.40
CA THR A 41 6.23 -0.70 0.54
C THR A 41 7.50 -0.50 1.36
N LYS A 42 7.47 0.33 2.42
CA LYS A 42 8.62 0.47 3.33
C LYS A 42 8.88 -0.81 4.12
N LEU A 43 7.83 -1.51 4.56
CA LEU A 43 7.97 -2.78 5.28
C LEU A 43 8.60 -3.87 4.40
N TYR A 44 8.19 -3.96 3.13
CA TYR A 44 8.82 -4.83 2.14
C TYR A 44 10.32 -4.55 2.02
N GLN A 45 10.70 -3.29 1.78
CA GLN A 45 12.11 -2.90 1.63
C GLN A 45 12.94 -3.16 2.89
N ALA A 46 12.40 -2.84 4.07
CA ALA A 46 13.08 -3.04 5.34
C ALA A 46 13.40 -4.53 5.59
N THR A 47 12.45 -5.41 5.25
CA THR A 47 12.61 -6.86 5.42
C THR A 47 13.40 -7.52 4.29
N GLN A 48 13.48 -6.88 3.12
CA GLN A 48 14.42 -7.25 2.07
C GLN A 48 15.87 -7.05 2.50
N ASN A 49 16.15 -5.92 3.13
CA ASN A 49 17.47 -5.59 3.64
C ASN A 49 17.93 -6.48 4.80
N THR A 50 17.01 -6.98 5.63
CA THR A 50 17.36 -7.97 6.66
C THR A 50 17.69 -9.33 6.09
N ASN A 51 16.99 -9.77 5.03
CA ASN A 51 17.28 -11.06 4.37
C ASN A 51 18.58 -11.01 3.54
N ASN A 52 18.97 -9.83 3.06
CA ASN A 52 20.22 -9.63 2.30
C ASN A 52 21.46 -9.39 3.19
N LYS A 53 21.30 -9.29 4.50
CA LYS A 53 22.38 -9.04 5.46
C LYS A 53 23.21 -10.32 5.69
N LYS A 54 24.02 -10.71 4.71
CA LYS A 54 25.13 -11.66 4.92
C LYS A 54 26.13 -11.02 5.88
N THR A 55 26.42 -11.68 6.99
CA THR A 55 27.54 -11.28 7.86
C THR A 55 28.86 -11.49 7.09
N LYS A 56 29.89 -10.73 7.45
CA LYS A 56 31.24 -10.83 6.85
C LYS A 56 31.86 -12.23 6.96
N ASP A 57 31.33 -13.08 7.84
CA ASP A 57 31.82 -14.44 8.11
C ASP A 57 30.90 -15.54 7.55
N GLY A 58 29.94 -15.20 6.68
CA GLY A 58 29.03 -16.18 6.06
C GLY A 58 28.03 -16.85 7.02
N THR A 59 28.03 -16.46 8.30
CA THR A 59 27.16 -17.01 9.33
C THR A 59 25.87 -16.21 9.38
N VAL A 60 24.74 -16.77 8.93
CA VAL A 60 23.43 -16.12 9.05
C VAL A 60 23.13 -15.95 10.54
N SER A 61 23.08 -14.70 11.01
CA SER A 61 22.66 -14.40 12.39
C SER A 61 21.18 -14.75 12.52
N SER A 62 20.89 -15.91 13.11
CA SER A 62 19.56 -16.51 13.25
C SER A 62 18.64 -15.79 14.25
N SER A 63 19.03 -14.60 14.74
CA SER A 63 18.32 -13.85 15.78
C SER A 63 17.29 -12.85 15.25
N SER A 64 17.28 -12.56 13.94
CA SER A 64 16.24 -11.72 13.32
C SER A 64 15.17 -12.59 12.67
N PRO A 65 13.87 -12.35 12.94
CA PRO A 65 12.82 -13.07 12.23
C PRO A 65 12.93 -12.78 10.74
N THR A 66 13.26 -13.81 9.95
CA THR A 66 13.22 -13.74 8.49
C THR A 66 11.77 -13.89 8.06
N VAL A 67 11.21 -12.85 7.46
CA VAL A 67 9.90 -12.93 6.80
C VAL A 67 10.10 -13.61 5.45
N ASP A 68 9.28 -14.61 5.15
CA ASP A 68 9.33 -15.34 3.89
C ASP A 68 8.88 -14.46 2.71
N GLU A 69 9.27 -14.84 1.50
CA GLU A 69 9.00 -14.02 0.32
C GLU A 69 7.51 -13.88 0.00
N ALA A 70 6.71 -14.94 0.19
CA ALA A 70 5.29 -14.89 -0.12
C ALA A 70 4.57 -13.88 0.79
N THR A 71 4.94 -13.84 2.07
CA THR A 71 4.44 -12.82 3.00
C THR A 71 4.84 -11.42 2.55
N ARG A 72 6.10 -11.19 2.12
CA ARG A 72 6.54 -9.88 1.66
C ARG A 72 5.82 -9.43 0.39
N GLU A 73 5.69 -10.31 -0.59
CA GLU A 73 4.97 -10.03 -1.83
C GLU A 73 3.50 -9.71 -1.58
N SER A 74 2.87 -10.38 -0.60
CA SER A 74 1.49 -10.05 -0.21
C SER A 74 1.32 -8.59 0.24
N TRP A 75 2.36 -7.98 0.82
CA TRP A 75 2.33 -6.58 1.22
C TRP A 75 2.33 -5.65 0.02
N LEU A 76 3.09 -5.97 -1.03
CA LEU A 76 3.11 -5.19 -2.27
C LEU A 76 1.77 -5.30 -3.01
N THR A 77 1.20 -6.50 -3.09
CA THR A 77 -0.14 -6.70 -3.68
C THR A 77 -1.21 -5.88 -2.96
N VAL A 78 -1.19 -5.86 -1.62
CA VAL A 78 -2.15 -5.05 -0.84
C VAL A 78 -1.91 -3.55 -1.05
N ALA A 79 -0.65 -3.11 -1.12
CA ALA A 79 -0.31 -1.71 -1.35
C ALA A 79 -0.79 -1.21 -2.71
N GLU A 80 -0.63 -2.02 -3.76
CA GLU A 80 -1.13 -1.74 -5.12
C GLU A 80 -2.65 -1.62 -5.14
N SER A 81 -3.34 -2.62 -4.59
CA SER A 81 -4.80 -2.64 -4.56
C SER A 81 -5.39 -1.44 -3.79
N ALA A 82 -4.74 -1.03 -2.69
CA ALA A 82 -5.13 0.16 -1.96
C ALA A 82 -4.95 1.46 -2.77
N ALA A 83 -3.86 1.56 -3.53
CA ALA A 83 -3.60 2.71 -4.39
C ALA A 83 -4.59 2.76 -5.57
N ASP A 84 -4.84 1.62 -6.21
CA ASP A 84 -5.82 1.48 -7.29
C ASP A 84 -7.22 1.87 -6.83
N PHE A 85 -7.62 1.48 -5.62
CA PHE A 85 -8.92 1.87 -5.06
C PHE A 85 -9.07 3.39 -4.95
N ILE A 86 -8.07 4.11 -4.42
CA ILE A 86 -8.14 5.58 -4.32
C ILE A 86 -8.28 6.21 -5.70
N VAL A 87 -7.49 5.75 -6.67
CA VAL A 87 -7.51 6.30 -8.04
C VAL A 87 -8.81 6.02 -8.75
N ALA A 88 -9.38 4.83 -8.58
CA ALA A 88 -10.68 4.51 -9.14
C ALA A 88 -11.81 5.32 -8.50
N ARG A 89 -11.77 5.51 -7.17
CA ARG A 89 -12.73 6.30 -6.41
C ARG A 89 -12.73 7.77 -6.86
N ASP A 90 -11.54 8.34 -7.05
CA ASP A 90 -11.36 9.76 -7.32
C ASP A 90 -11.19 10.08 -8.82
N SER A 91 -11.43 9.11 -9.73
CA SER A 91 -11.14 9.30 -11.16
C SER A 91 -11.95 10.41 -11.84
N GLU A 92 -13.13 10.70 -11.28
CA GLU A 92 -14.06 11.68 -11.82
C GLU A 92 -13.98 13.05 -11.12
N LEU A 93 -13.15 13.19 -10.07
CA LEU A 93 -12.96 14.46 -9.38
C LEU A 93 -12.15 15.42 -10.25
N SER A 94 -12.49 16.71 -10.20
CA SER A 94 -11.64 17.75 -10.78
C SER A 94 -10.40 17.99 -9.92
N ASP A 95 -9.38 18.61 -10.50
CA ASP A 95 -8.09 18.80 -9.84
C ASP A 95 -8.19 19.62 -8.55
N ASP A 96 -9.15 20.56 -8.46
CA ASP A 96 -9.44 21.36 -7.27
C ASP A 96 -10.21 20.61 -6.17
N GLU A 97 -10.87 19.50 -6.54
CA GLU A 97 -11.59 18.62 -5.62
C GLU A 97 -10.73 17.44 -5.14
N LEU A 98 -9.55 17.24 -5.74
CA LEU A 98 -8.66 16.16 -5.38
C LEU A 98 -8.12 16.33 -3.95
N PRO A 99 -8.28 15.32 -3.08
CA PRO A 99 -7.72 15.37 -1.74
C PRO A 99 -6.20 15.32 -1.79
N VAL A 100 -5.55 16.19 -1.02
CA VAL A 100 -4.09 16.14 -0.82
C VAL A 100 -3.74 14.96 0.08
N ASP A 101 -3.49 13.80 -0.53
CA ASP A 101 -3.02 12.59 0.14
C ASP A 101 -1.52 12.38 -0.13
N HIS A 102 -0.69 12.99 0.73
CA HIS A 102 0.76 12.90 0.63
C HIS A 102 1.28 11.46 0.86
N TRP A 103 0.57 10.64 1.63
CA TRP A 103 0.95 9.25 1.84
C TRP A 103 0.74 8.43 0.59
N LEU A 104 -0.37 8.64 -0.12
CA LEU A 104 -0.58 8.04 -1.43
C LEU A 104 0.53 8.45 -2.40
N MET A 105 0.90 9.74 -2.45
CA MET A 105 1.97 10.21 -3.32
C MET A 105 3.30 9.48 -3.04
N TYR A 106 3.70 9.40 -1.76
CA TYR A 106 4.91 8.66 -1.39
C TYR A 106 4.80 7.16 -1.68
N GLY A 107 3.64 6.55 -1.42
CA GLY A 107 3.40 5.14 -1.69
C GLY A 107 3.49 4.80 -3.18
N VAL A 108 2.88 5.61 -4.04
CA VAL A 108 2.95 5.44 -5.51
C VAL A 108 4.39 5.61 -6.00
N ALA A 109 5.14 6.59 -5.48
CA ALA A 109 6.55 6.75 -5.82
C ALA A 109 7.38 5.51 -5.46
N GLU A 110 7.14 4.90 -4.30
CA GLU A 110 7.81 3.67 -3.88
C GLU A 110 7.41 2.47 -4.76
N LEU A 111 6.13 2.33 -5.12
CA LEU A 111 5.68 1.27 -6.03
C LEU A 111 6.29 1.39 -7.44
N ILE A 112 6.48 2.61 -7.95
CA ILE A 112 7.21 2.85 -9.20
C ILE A 112 8.68 2.47 -9.04
N HIS A 113 9.32 2.88 -7.93
CA HIS A 113 10.72 2.54 -7.65
C HIS A 113 10.93 1.01 -7.60
N LEU A 114 9.98 0.29 -7.02
CA LEU A 114 9.96 -1.18 -6.96
C LEU A 114 9.50 -1.86 -8.26
N GLN A 115 9.24 -1.09 -9.33
CA GLN A 115 8.77 -1.59 -10.64
C GLN A 115 7.46 -2.38 -10.58
N ARG A 116 6.65 -2.14 -9.54
CA ARG A 116 5.34 -2.74 -9.36
C ARG A 116 4.28 -2.09 -10.23
N ILE A 117 4.48 -0.80 -10.50
CA ILE A 117 3.66 0.01 -11.40
C ILE A 117 4.53 0.37 -12.59
N THR A 118 4.06 0.04 -13.80
CA THR A 118 4.72 0.46 -15.05
C THR A 118 3.88 1.58 -15.67
N PRO A 119 4.43 2.77 -15.97
CA PRO A 119 3.68 3.92 -16.48
C PRO A 119 2.81 3.68 -17.73
N SER A 120 2.97 2.55 -18.40
CA SER A 120 2.27 2.16 -19.61
C SER A 120 0.93 1.43 -19.39
N SER A 121 0.61 0.95 -18.17
CA SER A 121 -0.70 0.35 -17.90
C SER A 121 -1.75 1.42 -17.58
N SER A 122 -3.00 1.23 -18.00
CA SER A 122 -4.09 2.20 -17.82
C SER A 122 -4.26 2.64 -16.35
N SER A 123 -4.18 1.68 -15.41
CA SER A 123 -4.25 1.96 -13.97
C SER A 123 -3.02 2.72 -13.47
N SER A 124 -1.81 2.34 -13.90
CA SER A 124 -0.56 3.02 -13.54
C SER A 124 -0.47 4.45 -14.05
N LEU A 125 -1.01 4.70 -15.25
CA LEU A 125 -1.03 6.02 -15.87
C LEU A 125 -2.01 6.94 -15.13
N LYS A 126 -3.15 6.41 -14.68
CA LYS A 126 -4.07 7.13 -13.79
C LYS A 126 -3.44 7.41 -12.42
N LEU A 127 -2.70 6.47 -11.84
CA LEU A 127 -1.95 6.67 -10.58
C LEU A 127 -0.91 7.78 -10.69
N LEU A 128 -0.14 7.80 -11.77
CA LEU A 128 0.83 8.85 -12.05
C LEU A 128 0.16 10.21 -12.29
N GLN A 129 -0.91 10.25 -13.08
CA GLN A 129 -1.67 11.48 -13.31
C GLN A 129 -2.27 12.02 -12.02
N HIS A 130 -2.84 11.15 -11.19
CA HIS A 130 -3.40 11.51 -9.90
C HIS A 130 -2.32 12.07 -8.97
N ALA A 131 -1.17 11.39 -8.83
CA ALA A 131 -0.06 11.88 -8.02
C ALA A 131 0.52 13.22 -8.53
N LEU A 132 0.62 13.41 -9.84
CA LEU A 132 1.09 14.67 -10.43
C LEU A 132 0.13 15.84 -10.23
N ARG A 133 -1.17 15.59 -10.13
CA ARG A 133 -2.19 16.63 -9.87
C ARG A 133 -2.18 17.13 -8.42
N LEU A 134 -1.48 16.45 -7.52
CA LEU A 134 -1.37 16.81 -6.10
C LEU A 134 -0.17 17.74 -5.78
N VAL A 135 0.62 18.15 -6.79
CA VAL A 135 1.85 18.97 -6.66
C VAL A 135 1.69 20.30 -7.38
#